data_AF-A0A4Q2YK86-F1
#
_entry.id   AF-A0A4Q2YK86-F1
#
_cell.length_a   1.000
_cell.length_b   1.000
_cell.length_c   1.000
_cell.angle_alpha   90.00
_cell.angle_beta   90.00
_cell.angle_gamma   90.00
#
_symmetry.space_group_name_H-M   'P 1'
#
loop_
_entity.id
_entity.type
_entity.pdbx_description
1 polymer ?
#
loop_
_entity_poly.entity_id
_entity_poly.type
_entity_poly.pdbx_seq_one_letter_code
_entity_poly.pdbx_strand_id
1 'polypeptide(L)'
;MPEVGSVRALGAEVWTVPAKPYSNPDNYNHIARRLAEEHGWFSTNQFDNTANRQARYQTTGPEIWEQIGAGSAFVASVSTGGTLAGTSLLLKERNSSLATDPYGAAMRSWSTIVTILCNSGHKYLSKLHNKAWLAENGLNSSLPLESVMG
;
A
#
# COMPACT_ATOMS: atom_id res chain seq x y z
N MET A 1 -9.88 5.49 -18.94
CA MET A 1 -9.04 5.17 -17.76
C MET A 1 -8.50 3.75 -17.94
N PRO A 2 -7.20 3.57 -18.20
CA PRO A 2 -6.58 2.26 -18.41
C PRO A 2 -6.89 1.24 -17.30
N GLU A 3 -7.09 1.72 -16.08
CA GLU A 3 -7.39 0.95 -14.88
C GLU A 3 -8.78 0.32 -14.95
N VAL A 4 -9.80 1.09 -15.35
CA VAL A 4 -11.17 0.60 -15.54
C VAL A 4 -11.23 -0.47 -16.63
N GLY A 5 -10.49 -0.25 -17.74
CA GLY A 5 -10.39 -1.24 -18.81
C GLY A 5 -9.76 -2.55 -18.34
N SER A 6 -8.68 -2.48 -17.55
CA SER A 6 -7.99 -3.65 -16.99
C SER A 6 -8.90 -4.47 -16.08
N VAL A 7 -9.66 -3.80 -15.20
CA VAL A 7 -10.58 -4.48 -14.26
C VAL A 7 -11.75 -5.12 -15.01
N ARG A 8 -12.32 -4.44 -16.02
CA ARG A 8 -13.37 -5.01 -16.88
C ARG A 8 -12.89 -6.21 -17.70
N ALA A 9 -11.65 -6.17 -18.20
CA ALA A 9 -11.05 -7.29 -18.95
C ALA A 9 -10.93 -8.57 -18.10
N LEU A 10 -10.82 -8.43 -16.78
CA LEU A 10 -10.83 -9.55 -15.84
C LEU A 10 -12.25 -10.03 -15.47
N GLY A 11 -13.29 -9.48 -16.12
CA GLY A 11 -14.69 -9.90 -15.94
C GLY A 11 -15.46 -9.13 -14.87
N ALA A 12 -14.87 -8.11 -14.25
CA ALA A 12 -15.56 -7.32 -13.24
C ALA A 12 -16.52 -6.31 -13.87
N GLU A 13 -17.72 -6.23 -13.32
CA GLU A 13 -18.62 -5.10 -13.56
C GLU A 13 -18.09 -3.87 -12.82
N VAL A 14 -17.91 -2.75 -13.54
CA VAL A 14 -17.32 -1.53 -12.97
C VAL A 14 -18.27 -0.36 -13.12
N TRP A 15 -18.79 0.09 -11.99
CA TRP A 15 -19.60 1.30 -11.86
C TRP A 15 -18.71 2.48 -11.50
N THR A 16 -18.73 3.52 -12.34
CA THR A 16 -17.93 4.72 -12.12
C THR A 16 -18.78 5.79 -11.44
N VAL A 17 -18.23 6.42 -10.40
CA VAL A 17 -18.86 7.55 -9.70
C VAL A 17 -17.91 8.75 -9.74
N PRO A 18 -18.44 9.99 -9.66
CA PRO A 18 -17.59 11.18 -9.53
C PRO A 18 -16.68 11.10 -8.30
N ALA A 19 -15.44 11.59 -8.42
CA ALA A 19 -14.54 11.65 -7.28
C ALA A 19 -15.05 12.66 -6.24
N LYS A 20 -15.16 12.22 -4.98
CA LYS A 20 -15.61 13.02 -3.84
C LYS A 20 -14.72 12.72 -2.62
N PRO A 21 -14.48 13.68 -1.71
CA PRO A 21 -13.77 13.42 -0.47
C PRO A 21 -14.52 12.41 0.40
N TYR A 22 -13.83 11.70 1.29
CA TYR A 22 -14.45 10.67 2.13
C TYR A 22 -15.57 11.19 3.03
N SER A 23 -15.52 12.46 3.45
CA SER A 23 -16.59 13.10 4.24
C SER A 23 -17.91 13.26 3.48
N ASN A 24 -17.91 13.16 2.16
CA ASN A 24 -19.10 13.28 1.34
C ASN A 24 -19.77 11.90 1.20
N PRO A 25 -21.09 11.77 1.44
CA PRO A 25 -21.81 10.48 1.36
C PRO A 25 -21.82 9.84 -0.04
N ASP A 26 -21.55 10.63 -1.09
CA ASP A 26 -21.40 10.13 -2.47
C ASP A 26 -19.95 9.72 -2.79
N ASN A 27 -19.08 9.63 -1.79
CA ASN A 27 -17.79 8.97 -1.95
C ASN A 27 -17.99 7.49 -2.31
N TYR A 28 -17.15 6.97 -3.19
CA TYR A 28 -17.24 5.60 -3.71
C TYR A 28 -17.26 4.52 -2.61
N ASN A 29 -16.62 4.73 -1.44
CA ASN A 29 -16.65 3.77 -0.33
C ASN A 29 -18.06 3.68 0.28
N HIS A 30 -18.73 4.81 0.47
CA HIS A 30 -20.09 4.86 1.04
C HIS A 30 -21.13 4.33 0.07
N ILE A 31 -20.99 4.65 -1.21
CA ILE A 31 -21.84 4.09 -2.27
C ILE A 31 -21.68 2.56 -2.31
N ALA A 32 -20.44 2.05 -2.34
CA ALA A 32 -20.19 0.61 -2.34
C ALA A 32 -20.77 -0.09 -1.10
N ARG A 33 -20.66 0.53 0.08
CA ARG A 33 -21.25 0.03 1.32
C ARG A 33 -22.78 -0.05 1.24
N ARG A 34 -23.43 1.03 0.81
CA ARG A 34 -24.90 1.08 0.68
C ARG A 34 -25.42 0.04 -0.30
N LEU A 35 -24.77 -0.12 -1.45
CA LEU A 35 -25.15 -1.14 -2.45
C LEU A 35 -24.98 -2.56 -1.89
N ALA A 36 -23.91 -2.82 -1.17
CA ALA A 36 -23.71 -4.11 -0.53
C ALA A 36 -24.82 -4.42 0.50
N GLU A 37 -25.22 -3.43 1.29
CA GLU A 37 -26.33 -3.56 2.26
C GLU A 37 -27.68 -3.76 1.56
N GLU A 38 -27.98 -2.98 0.50
CA GLU A 38 -29.23 -3.05 -0.27
C GLU A 38 -29.42 -4.38 -0.99
N HIS A 39 -28.35 -4.91 -1.58
CA HIS A 39 -28.41 -6.13 -2.39
C HIS A 39 -28.00 -7.40 -1.62
N GLY A 40 -27.57 -7.27 -0.36
CA GLY A 40 -27.02 -8.39 0.42
C GLY A 40 -25.70 -8.94 -0.14
N TRP A 41 -24.92 -8.11 -0.82
CA TRP A 41 -23.62 -8.51 -1.36
C TRP A 41 -22.53 -8.52 -0.28
N PHE A 42 -21.50 -9.35 -0.49
CA PHE A 42 -20.32 -9.32 0.35
C PHE A 42 -19.48 -8.07 0.08
N SER A 43 -19.26 -7.24 1.12
CA SER A 43 -18.35 -6.11 1.07
C SER A 43 -16.96 -6.50 1.57
N THR A 44 -15.93 -6.26 0.76
CA THR A 44 -14.54 -6.56 1.14
C THR A 44 -14.01 -5.63 2.23
N ASN A 45 -14.51 -4.39 2.28
CA ASN A 45 -14.17 -3.32 3.23
C ASN A 45 -12.69 -3.30 3.67
N GLN A 46 -11.76 -3.16 2.72
CA GLN A 46 -10.33 -3.38 2.96
C GLN A 46 -9.67 -2.51 4.05
N PHE A 47 -10.31 -1.39 4.44
CA PHE A 47 -9.80 -0.49 5.47
C PHE A 47 -10.08 -1.03 6.87
N ASP A 48 -11.30 -1.51 7.14
CA ASP A 48 -11.68 -2.00 8.47
C ASP A 48 -11.64 -3.52 8.60
N ASN A 49 -11.60 -4.26 7.48
CA ASN A 49 -11.60 -5.70 7.48
C ASN A 49 -10.26 -6.25 7.99
N THR A 50 -10.27 -6.78 9.20
CA THR A 50 -9.08 -7.34 9.87
C THR A 50 -8.46 -8.52 9.12
N ALA A 51 -9.19 -9.17 8.19
CA ALA A 51 -8.64 -10.20 7.30
C ALA A 51 -7.46 -9.69 6.47
N ASN A 52 -7.46 -8.40 6.10
CA ASN A 52 -6.34 -7.76 5.40
C ASN A 52 -5.05 -7.80 6.25
N ARG A 53 -5.12 -7.35 7.51
CA ARG A 53 -4.00 -7.43 8.45
C ARG A 53 -3.61 -8.89 8.73
N GLN A 54 -4.61 -9.76 8.92
CA GLN A 54 -4.38 -11.15 9.29
C GLN A 54 -3.64 -11.92 8.19
N ALA A 55 -3.99 -11.71 6.92
CA ALA A 55 -3.29 -12.31 5.80
C ALA A 55 -1.78 -11.99 5.86
N ARG A 56 -1.43 -10.75 6.14
CA ARG A 56 -0.02 -10.30 6.21
C ARG A 56 0.72 -10.87 7.41
N TYR A 57 0.05 -11.01 8.55
CA TYR A 57 0.58 -11.69 9.73
C TYR A 57 0.83 -13.19 9.46
N GLN A 58 -0.04 -13.85 8.70
CA GLN A 58 0.04 -15.29 8.43
C GLN A 58 0.97 -15.67 7.28
N THR A 59 1.25 -14.76 6.33
CA THR A 59 2.07 -15.06 5.14
C THR A 59 3.28 -14.15 5.02
N THR A 60 3.07 -12.86 4.75
CA THR A 60 4.16 -11.91 4.49
C THR A 60 5.14 -11.78 5.67
N GLY A 61 4.64 -11.80 6.91
CA GLY A 61 5.48 -11.79 8.11
C GLY A 61 6.40 -13.00 8.19
N PRO A 62 5.87 -14.24 8.19
CA PRO A 62 6.67 -15.46 8.24
C PRO A 62 7.67 -15.57 7.09
N GLU A 63 7.26 -15.27 5.86
CA GLU A 63 8.14 -15.28 4.68
C GLU A 63 9.36 -14.36 4.87
N ILE A 64 9.12 -13.13 5.33
CA ILE A 64 10.20 -12.18 5.63
C ILE A 64 11.10 -12.74 6.74
N TRP A 65 10.52 -13.19 7.85
CA TRP A 65 11.28 -13.71 8.99
C TRP A 65 12.20 -14.89 8.60
N GLU A 66 11.68 -15.83 7.82
CA GLU A 66 12.43 -17.00 7.35
C GLU A 66 13.59 -16.62 6.43
N GLN A 67 13.43 -15.58 5.61
CA GLN A 67 14.44 -15.17 4.63
C GLN A 67 15.61 -14.36 5.23
N ILE A 68 15.37 -13.56 6.28
CA ILE A 68 16.36 -12.57 6.75
C ILE A 68 16.62 -12.61 8.26
N GLY A 69 15.77 -13.27 9.05
CA GLY A 69 15.94 -13.43 10.50
C GLY A 69 15.84 -12.13 11.33
N ALA A 70 16.51 -12.14 12.49
CA ALA A 70 16.31 -11.17 13.56
C ALA A 70 16.99 -9.80 13.37
N GLY A 71 17.82 -9.64 12.33
CA GLY A 71 18.67 -8.46 12.10
C GLY A 71 18.01 -7.32 11.31
N SER A 72 16.69 -7.35 11.14
CA SER A 72 16.03 -6.55 10.10
C SER A 72 15.11 -5.45 10.60
N ALA A 73 15.13 -4.33 9.90
CA ALA A 73 14.12 -3.29 9.98
C ALA A 73 13.12 -3.48 8.83
N PHE A 74 11.82 -3.39 9.10
CA PHE A 74 10.79 -3.46 8.07
C PHE A 74 10.17 -2.08 7.85
N VAL A 75 10.16 -1.65 6.58
CA VAL A 75 9.60 -0.36 6.17
C VAL A 75 8.57 -0.61 5.08
N ALA A 76 7.40 -0.01 5.21
CA ALA A 76 6.37 -0.05 4.18
C ALA A 76 5.56 1.25 4.20
N SER A 77 5.08 1.67 3.03
CA SER A 77 4.09 2.74 2.94
C SER A 77 2.75 2.28 3.54
N VAL A 78 1.97 3.23 4.04
CA VAL A 78 0.68 2.96 4.69
C VAL A 78 -0.45 3.48 3.80
N SER A 79 -1.37 2.58 3.47
CA SER A 79 -2.69 2.93 2.93
C SER A 79 -3.75 2.38 3.89
N THR A 80 -4.27 1.17 3.64
CA THR A 80 -5.15 0.45 4.60
C THR A 80 -4.46 0.07 5.91
N GLY A 81 -3.13 0.10 5.95
CA GLY A 81 -2.33 -0.30 7.11
C GLY A 81 -2.11 -1.81 7.26
N GLY A 82 -2.83 -2.66 6.50
CA GLY A 82 -2.76 -4.12 6.63
C GLY A 82 -1.35 -4.70 6.52
N THR A 83 -0.56 -4.25 5.53
CA THR A 83 0.83 -4.69 5.32
C THR A 83 1.73 -4.34 6.50
N LEU A 84 1.81 -3.04 6.85
CA LEU A 84 2.68 -2.62 7.94
C LEU A 84 2.25 -3.26 9.27
N ALA A 85 0.95 -3.24 9.57
CA ALA A 85 0.44 -3.76 10.84
C ALA A 85 0.61 -5.28 10.96
N GLY A 86 0.20 -6.06 9.95
CA GLY A 86 0.23 -7.52 10.03
C GLY A 86 1.66 -8.07 10.04
N THR A 87 2.52 -7.58 9.14
CA THR A 87 3.92 -7.98 9.10
C THR A 87 4.65 -7.58 10.38
N SER A 88 4.47 -6.34 10.87
CA SER A 88 5.17 -5.88 12.08
C SER A 88 4.74 -6.62 13.34
N LEU A 89 3.46 -7.04 13.43
CA LEU A 89 2.99 -7.85 14.56
C LEU A 89 3.75 -9.17 14.65
N LEU A 90 3.89 -9.89 13.53
CA LEU A 90 4.64 -11.14 13.50
C LEU A 90 6.12 -10.90 13.81
N LEU A 91 6.75 -9.91 13.17
CA LEU A 91 8.17 -9.65 13.41
C LEU A 91 8.46 -9.32 14.88
N LYS A 92 7.60 -8.51 15.53
CA LYS A 92 7.71 -8.18 16.96
C LYS A 92 7.45 -9.36 17.88
N GLU A 93 6.57 -10.28 17.49
CA GLU A 93 6.36 -11.53 18.23
C GLU A 93 7.61 -12.43 18.19
N ARG A 94 8.29 -12.48 17.04
CA ARG A 94 9.53 -13.24 16.87
C ARG A 94 10.75 -12.56 17.50
N ASN A 95 10.75 -11.23 17.55
CA ASN A 95 11.79 -10.43 18.18
C ASN A 95 11.20 -9.22 18.92
N SER A 96 11.04 -9.36 20.24
CA SER A 96 10.49 -8.31 21.10
C SER A 96 11.41 -7.10 21.26
N SER A 97 12.67 -7.16 20.80
CA SER A 97 13.57 -6.00 20.81
C SER A 97 13.35 -5.04 19.63
N LEU A 98 12.44 -5.37 18.69
CA LEU A 98 12.13 -4.51 17.57
C LEU A 98 11.33 -3.28 18.01
N ALA A 99 11.94 -2.10 17.85
CA ALA A 99 11.29 -0.82 18.06
C ALA A 99 10.45 -0.40 16.83
N THR A 100 9.37 0.33 17.06
CA THR A 100 8.72 1.10 15.99
C THR A 100 9.31 2.49 15.98
N ASP A 101 9.82 2.89 14.83
CA ASP A 101 10.47 4.18 14.65
C ASP A 101 9.88 4.88 13.43
N PRO A 102 8.94 5.83 13.62
CA PRO A 102 8.30 6.53 12.52
C PRO A 102 9.23 7.52 11.81
N TYR A 103 10.40 7.83 12.39
CA TYR A 103 11.34 8.82 11.86
C TYR A 103 12.71 8.23 11.45
N GLY A 104 12.95 6.94 11.72
CA GLY A 104 14.21 6.26 11.40
C GLY A 104 15.41 6.68 12.27
N ALA A 105 15.19 7.44 13.36
CA ALA A 105 16.23 7.97 14.23
C ALA A 105 16.94 6.94 15.12
N ALA A 106 16.32 5.79 15.38
CA ALA A 106 16.82 4.71 16.22
C ALA A 106 17.41 3.54 15.43
N MET A 107 17.59 3.68 14.11
CA MET A 107 18.21 2.66 13.27
C MET A 107 19.66 2.43 13.68
N ARG A 108 20.01 1.17 13.98
CA ARG A 108 21.39 0.77 14.25
C ARG A 108 22.21 0.77 12.96
N SER A 109 23.51 1.07 13.08
CA SER A 109 24.46 1.22 11.97
C SER A 109 24.65 -0.01 11.07
N TRP A 110 24.13 -1.19 11.46
CA TRP A 110 24.26 -2.45 10.70
C TRP A 110 22.92 -3.21 10.56
N SER A 111 21.82 -2.50 10.27
CA SER A 111 20.51 -3.13 10.08
C SER A 111 20.28 -3.59 8.63
N THR A 112 19.71 -4.77 8.41
CA THR A 112 19.19 -5.16 7.09
C THR A 112 17.78 -4.57 6.91
N ILE A 113 17.61 -3.65 5.98
CA ILE A 113 16.29 -3.05 5.73
C ILE A 113 15.53 -3.86 4.68
N VAL A 114 14.30 -4.26 5.00
CA VAL A 114 13.37 -4.85 4.06
C VAL A 114 12.19 -3.93 3.81
N THR A 115 11.84 -3.79 2.54
CA THR A 115 10.72 -3.01 2.06
C THR A 115 9.93 -3.77 1.01
N ILE A 116 8.75 -3.27 0.67
CA ILE A 116 7.84 -3.90 -0.28
C ILE A 116 7.80 -3.12 -1.58
N LEU A 117 8.16 -3.79 -2.68
CA LEU A 117 7.89 -3.31 -4.03
C LEU A 117 6.47 -3.76 -4.42
N CYS A 118 5.48 -2.90 -4.15
CA CYS A 118 4.07 -3.28 -4.18
C CYS A 118 3.52 -3.64 -5.57
N ASN A 119 4.18 -3.20 -6.65
CA ASN A 119 3.85 -3.56 -8.03
C ASN A 119 5.01 -3.20 -8.96
N SER A 120 4.89 -3.58 -10.24
CA SER A 120 5.93 -3.38 -11.27
C SER A 120 5.92 -1.99 -11.94
N GLY A 121 5.08 -1.05 -11.52
CA GLY A 121 5.05 0.30 -12.10
C GLY A 121 4.33 0.44 -13.46
N HIS A 122 4.09 -0.65 -14.20
CA HIS A 122 3.52 -0.63 -15.56
C HIS A 122 2.18 0.10 -15.68
N LYS A 123 1.37 0.08 -14.61
CA LYS A 123 0.08 0.78 -14.55
C LYS A 123 0.22 2.31 -14.58
N TYR A 124 1.41 2.84 -14.32
CA TYR A 124 1.68 4.27 -14.20
C TYR A 124 2.49 4.83 -15.36
N LEU A 125 2.69 4.06 -16.44
CA LEU A 125 3.48 4.50 -17.61
C LEU A 125 3.01 5.84 -18.19
N SER A 126 1.70 6.07 -18.23
CA SER A 126 1.11 7.31 -18.75
C SER A 126 1.33 8.54 -17.86
N LYS A 127 1.79 8.35 -16.62
CA LYS A 127 2.03 9.40 -15.62
C LYS A 127 3.48 9.39 -15.12
N LEU A 128 3.81 8.47 -14.22
CA LEU A 128 5.10 8.41 -13.52
C LEU A 128 6.31 8.25 -14.46
N HIS A 129 6.10 7.68 -15.66
CA HIS A 129 7.15 7.53 -16.68
C HIS A 129 6.97 8.49 -17.87
N ASN A 130 6.02 9.43 -17.79
CA ASN A 130 5.72 10.39 -18.84
C ASN A 130 6.31 11.76 -18.49
N LYS A 131 7.38 12.17 -19.17
CA LYS A 131 8.08 13.44 -18.91
C LYS A 131 7.19 14.67 -19.06
N ALA A 132 6.27 14.67 -20.03
CA ALA A 132 5.36 15.80 -20.22
C ALA A 132 4.39 15.91 -19.03
N TRP A 133 3.78 14.79 -18.63
CA TRP A 133 2.90 14.75 -17.47
C TRP A 133 3.62 15.16 -16.18
N LEU A 134 4.85 14.70 -15.97
CA LEU A 134 5.67 15.09 -14.82
C LEU A 134 5.92 16.60 -14.80
N ALA A 135 6.33 17.19 -15.93
CA ALA A 135 6.56 18.63 -16.05
C ALA A 135 5.30 19.46 -15.78
N GLU A 136 4.15 19.05 -16.33
CA GLU A 136 2.85 19.68 -16.07
C GLU A 136 2.44 19.64 -14.59
N ASN A 137 2.93 18.65 -13.83
CA ASN A 137 2.65 18.49 -12.41
C ASN A 137 3.81 18.97 -11.51
N GLY A 138 4.76 19.75 -12.05
CA GLY A 138 5.86 20.33 -11.28
C GLY A 138 6.90 19.31 -10.80
N LEU A 139 6.94 18.11 -11.39
CA LEU A 139 7.88 17.05 -11.07
C LEU A 139 9.03 17.04 -12.07
N ASN A 140 10.27 17.15 -11.57
CA ASN A 140 11.45 17.16 -12.42
C ASN A 140 12.10 15.76 -12.47
N SER A 141 11.88 15.05 -13.58
CA SER A 141 12.46 13.72 -13.85
C SER A 141 13.96 13.71 -14.10
N SER A 142 14.57 14.87 -14.27
CA SER A 142 16.01 15.03 -14.52
C SER A 142 16.79 15.40 -13.26
N LEU A 143 16.13 15.49 -12.09
CA LEU A 143 16.83 15.74 -10.85
C LEU A 143 17.79 14.59 -10.54
N PRO A 144 19.08 14.88 -10.26
CA PRO A 144 20.03 13.88 -9.83
C PRO A 144 19.56 13.25 -8.52
N LEU A 145 19.81 11.95 -8.31
CA LEU A 145 19.42 11.25 -7.08
C LEU A 145 20.02 11.93 -5.84
N GLU A 146 21.22 12.47 -6.01
CA GLU A 146 21.99 13.24 -5.05
C GLU A 146 21.21 14.46 -4.52
N SER A 147 20.34 15.06 -5.34
CA SER A 147 19.49 16.19 -4.94
C SER A 147 18.38 15.80 -3.96
N VAL A 148 18.07 14.51 -3.85
CA VAL A 148 17.04 13.95 -2.96
C VAL A 148 17.66 13.35 -1.70
N MET A 149 18.92 12.89 -1.78
CA MET A 149 19.57 12.16 -0.69
C MET A 149 20.26 13.04 0.35
N GLY A 150 20.58 14.30 0.03
CA GLY A 150 21.26 15.23 0.95
C GLY A 150 22.74 14.94 1.11
#